data_AF-A0A7S0J8P0-F1
#
_entry.id   AF-A0A7S0J8P0-F1
#
_cell.length_a   1.000
_cell.length_b   1.000
_cell.length_c   1.000
_cell.angle_alpha   90.00
_cell.angle_beta   90.00
_cell.angle_gamma   90.00
#
_symmetry.space_group_name_H-M   'P 1'
#
loop_
_entity.id
_entity.type
_entity.pdbx_description
1 polymer ?
#
loop_
_entity_poly.entity_id
_entity_poly.type
_entity_poly.pdbx_seq_one_letter_code
_entity_poly.pdbx_strand_id
1 'polypeptide(L)'
;RSRKVLRLRGRRQSMSSEIVAVQRRAAAALLGAIVGDAAAQTSHWNYDRAKFHAKLKAAGRFETPEFFAANSFYTVTSGKNTCYGEQMLALAAHLAAHPTDPLSATSRAKLVDRLEAAFDGASAYGPWPVAADAPKPTLPIPGPWRHGSIKGFLDNLRAGKRDIPECGSDDSQGDCV
;
A
#
# COMPACT_ATOMS: atom_id res chain seq x y z
N ARG A 1 26.47 -46.89 -8.41
CA ARG A 1 26.21 -45.51 -8.94
C ARG A 1 24.74 -45.04 -8.78
N SER A 2 23.74 -45.91 -8.60
CA SER A 2 22.31 -45.51 -8.58
C SER A 2 21.78 -44.75 -7.35
N ARG A 3 22.31 -44.98 -6.14
CA ARG A 3 21.79 -44.32 -4.91
C ARG A 3 22.08 -42.80 -4.85
N LYS A 4 23.20 -42.33 -5.43
CA LYS A 4 23.59 -40.91 -5.42
C LYS A 4 22.70 -40.08 -6.37
N VAL A 5 22.34 -40.65 -7.52
CA VAL A 5 21.47 -40.02 -8.54
C VAL A 5 20.02 -39.92 -8.04
N LEU A 6 19.50 -40.95 -7.38
CA LEU A 6 18.15 -40.93 -6.80
C LEU A 6 18.01 -39.89 -5.68
N ARG A 7 19.04 -39.77 -4.82
CA ARG A 7 19.09 -38.73 -3.78
C ARG A 7 19.13 -37.30 -4.36
N LEU A 8 19.89 -37.08 -5.43
CA LEU A 8 19.97 -35.78 -6.10
C LEU A 8 18.65 -35.39 -6.78
N ARG A 9 17.94 -36.35 -7.39
CA ARG A 9 16.61 -36.12 -7.98
C ARG A 9 15.54 -35.81 -6.92
N GLY A 10 15.49 -36.58 -5.83
CA GLY A 10 14.56 -36.31 -4.72
C GLY A 10 14.81 -34.94 -4.05
N ARG A 11 16.08 -34.55 -3.88
CA ARG A 11 16.44 -33.24 -3.31
C ARG A 11 16.07 -32.07 -4.23
N ARG A 12 16.23 -32.22 -5.56
CA ARG A 12 15.79 -31.21 -6.54
C ARG A 12 14.26 -31.10 -6.62
N GLN A 13 13.52 -32.21 -6.54
CA GLN A 13 12.05 -32.19 -6.53
C GLN A 13 11.50 -31.54 -5.25
N SER A 14 12.04 -31.89 -4.09
CA SER A 14 11.67 -31.29 -2.80
C SER A 14 11.92 -29.77 -2.77
N MET A 15 13.07 -29.32 -3.29
CA MET A 15 13.42 -27.90 -3.35
C MET A 15 12.52 -27.13 -4.32
N SER A 16 12.16 -27.74 -5.46
CA SER A 16 11.20 -27.17 -6.41
C SER A 16 9.79 -27.02 -5.81
N SER A 17 9.29 -28.04 -5.10
CA SER A 17 7.98 -27.97 -4.44
C SER A 17 7.93 -26.92 -3.33
N GLU A 18 9.03 -26.74 -2.60
CA GLU A 18 9.15 -25.74 -1.55
C GLU A 18 9.16 -24.31 -2.12
N ILE A 19 9.92 -24.07 -3.19
CA ILE A 19 9.94 -22.77 -3.90
C ILE A 19 8.53 -22.41 -4.38
N VAL A 20 7.80 -23.35 -4.99
CA VAL A 20 6.42 -23.12 -5.44
C VAL A 20 5.50 -22.77 -4.26
N ALA A 21 5.63 -23.46 -3.12
CA ALA A 21 4.82 -23.19 -1.94
C ALA A 21 5.09 -21.78 -1.36
N VAL A 22 6.35 -21.36 -1.31
CA VAL A 22 6.74 -20.00 -0.87
C VAL A 22 6.16 -18.94 -1.81
N GLN A 23 6.30 -19.13 -3.13
CA GLN A 23 5.76 -18.19 -4.12
C GLN A 23 4.24 -18.06 -4.03
N ARG A 24 3.51 -19.16 -3.83
CA ARG A 24 2.05 -19.12 -3.65
C ARG A 24 1.64 -18.34 -2.40
N ARG A 25 2.36 -18.52 -1.28
CA ARG A 25 2.11 -17.75 -0.06
C ARG A 25 2.42 -16.27 -0.24
N ALA A 26 3.52 -15.93 -0.90
CA ALA A 26 3.88 -14.54 -1.19
C ALA A 26 2.83 -13.85 -2.08
N ALA A 27 2.37 -14.52 -3.14
CA ALA A 27 1.31 -14.01 -4.01
C ALA A 27 -0.01 -13.85 -3.25
N ALA A 28 -0.40 -14.83 -2.43
CA ALA A 28 -1.60 -14.76 -1.62
C ALA A 28 -1.53 -13.65 -0.56
N ALA A 29 -0.37 -13.42 0.05
CA ALA A 29 -0.16 -12.35 1.02
C ALA A 29 -0.29 -10.97 0.37
N LEU A 30 0.36 -10.74 -0.77
CA LEU A 30 0.23 -9.48 -1.51
C LEU A 30 -1.21 -9.23 -1.95
N LEU A 31 -1.86 -10.24 -2.54
CA LEU A 31 -3.26 -10.13 -2.97
C LEU A 31 -4.19 -9.87 -1.78
N GLY A 32 -4.02 -10.61 -0.67
CA GLY A 32 -4.82 -10.44 0.54
C GLY A 32 -4.67 -9.05 1.15
N ALA A 33 -3.46 -8.49 1.16
CA ALA A 33 -3.22 -7.14 1.65
C ALA A 33 -3.89 -6.08 0.78
N ILE A 34 -3.74 -6.17 -0.55
CA ILE A 34 -4.37 -5.22 -1.50
C ILE A 34 -5.90 -5.31 -1.44
N VAL A 35 -6.45 -6.53 -1.38
CA VAL A 35 -7.91 -6.74 -1.27
C VAL A 35 -8.42 -6.27 0.10
N GLY A 36 -7.68 -6.53 1.18
CA GLY A 36 -8.04 -6.10 2.52
C GLY A 36 -8.11 -4.58 2.65
N ASP A 37 -7.12 -3.88 2.09
CA ASP A 37 -7.13 -2.41 2.03
C ASP A 37 -8.34 -1.89 1.25
N ALA A 38 -8.60 -2.41 0.04
CA ALA A 38 -9.76 -2.02 -0.76
C ALA A 38 -11.12 -2.33 -0.08
N ALA A 39 -11.20 -3.45 0.64
CA ALA A 39 -12.39 -3.87 1.38
C ALA A 39 -12.67 -3.00 2.61
N ALA A 40 -11.62 -2.55 3.32
CA ALA A 40 -11.74 -1.75 4.53
C ALA A 40 -11.81 -0.25 4.25
N GLN A 41 -11.25 0.22 3.13
CA GLN A 41 -11.12 1.64 2.76
C GLN A 41 -12.41 2.44 2.92
N THR A 42 -13.54 1.90 2.49
CA THR A 42 -14.84 2.59 2.53
C THR A 42 -15.38 2.74 3.95
N SER A 43 -14.80 2.06 4.93
CA SER A 43 -15.12 2.11 6.36
C SER A 43 -13.98 2.69 7.23
N HIS A 44 -12.91 3.22 6.64
CA HIS A 44 -11.83 3.87 7.38
C HIS A 44 -12.36 5.02 8.27
N TRP A 45 -11.53 5.43 9.25
CA TRP A 45 -11.83 6.51 10.18
C TRP A 45 -13.06 6.27 11.09
N ASN A 46 -13.37 5.00 11.40
CA ASN A 46 -14.35 4.61 12.40
C ASN A 46 -13.65 4.04 13.66
N TYR A 47 -13.21 4.90 14.57
CA TYR A 47 -12.48 4.50 15.79
C TYR A 47 -13.36 3.98 16.92
N ASP A 48 -14.62 4.42 16.98
CA ASP A 48 -15.59 3.93 17.97
C ASP A 48 -16.22 2.62 17.46
N ARG A 49 -15.67 1.50 17.94
CA ARG A 49 -16.11 0.16 17.55
C ARG A 49 -17.61 -0.07 17.81
N ALA A 50 -18.14 0.43 18.93
CA ALA A 50 -19.55 0.23 19.28
C ALA A 50 -20.47 0.96 18.30
N LYS A 51 -20.15 2.22 17.97
CA LYS A 51 -20.88 2.99 16.96
C LYS A 51 -20.77 2.37 15.57
N PHE A 52 -19.59 1.91 15.18
CA PHE A 52 -19.40 1.27 13.88
C PHE A 52 -20.19 -0.05 13.76
N HIS A 53 -20.16 -0.90 14.80
CA HIS A 53 -20.96 -2.12 14.86
C HIS A 53 -22.46 -1.82 14.80
N ALA A 54 -22.93 -0.75 15.45
CA ALA A 54 -24.32 -0.33 15.37
C ALA A 54 -24.71 0.07 13.93
N LYS A 55 -23.87 0.83 13.22
CA LYS A 55 -24.07 1.17 11.79
C LYS A 55 -24.18 -0.09 10.93
N LEU A 56 -23.26 -1.04 11.10
CA LEU A 56 -23.25 -2.30 10.36
C LEU A 56 -24.50 -3.13 10.62
N LYS A 57 -24.92 -3.27 11.89
CA LYS A 57 -26.13 -4.01 12.25
C LYS A 57 -27.38 -3.36 11.67
N ALA A 58 -27.51 -2.05 11.77
CA ALA A 58 -28.63 -1.31 11.18
C ALA A 58 -28.73 -1.49 9.65
N ALA A 59 -27.58 -1.65 8.98
CA ALA A 59 -27.52 -1.90 7.54
C ALA A 59 -27.60 -3.38 7.15
N GLY A 60 -27.69 -4.32 8.11
CA GLY A 60 -27.63 -5.77 7.81
C GLY A 60 -26.28 -6.26 7.28
N ARG A 61 -25.19 -5.54 7.60
CA ARG A 61 -23.82 -5.77 7.08
C ARG A 61 -22.84 -6.24 8.14
N PHE A 62 -23.30 -6.62 9.34
CA PHE A 62 -22.42 -6.99 10.44
C PHE A 62 -21.52 -8.21 10.13
N GLU A 63 -22.06 -9.22 9.46
CA GLU A 63 -21.30 -10.42 9.03
C GLU A 63 -20.57 -10.23 7.69
N THR A 64 -20.85 -9.13 6.97
CA THR A 64 -20.28 -8.80 5.65
C THR A 64 -19.86 -7.33 5.58
N PRO A 65 -18.92 -6.90 6.45
CA PRO A 65 -18.54 -5.49 6.60
C PRO A 65 -17.71 -4.96 5.42
N GLU A 66 -17.16 -5.84 4.57
CA GLU A 66 -16.37 -5.47 3.41
C GLU A 66 -17.12 -4.51 2.49
N PHE A 67 -16.41 -3.48 2.02
CA PHE A 67 -16.93 -2.47 1.10
C PHE A 67 -18.12 -1.64 1.66
N PHE A 68 -18.40 -1.69 2.97
CA PHE A 68 -19.43 -0.87 3.60
C PHE A 68 -19.03 0.62 3.64
N ALA A 69 -19.82 1.49 3.03
CA ALA A 69 -19.54 2.93 2.95
C ALA A 69 -19.88 3.65 4.27
N ALA A 70 -18.86 3.87 5.11
CA ALA A 70 -18.97 4.55 6.40
C ALA A 70 -17.78 5.48 6.72
N ASN A 71 -16.86 5.69 5.78
CA ASN A 71 -15.73 6.60 5.91
C ASN A 71 -16.22 8.06 5.89
N SER A 72 -15.85 8.82 6.92
CA SER A 72 -16.26 10.21 7.10
C SER A 72 -15.16 11.22 6.77
N PHE A 73 -13.98 10.74 6.39
CA PHE A 73 -12.79 11.56 6.20
C PHE A 73 -12.45 11.77 4.73
N TYR A 74 -12.54 10.74 3.90
CA TYR A 74 -12.32 10.83 2.45
C TYR A 74 -13.17 9.83 1.69
N THR A 75 -13.40 10.10 0.41
CA THR A 75 -14.25 9.27 -0.45
C THR A 75 -13.51 8.89 -1.73
N VAL A 76 -13.17 7.62 -1.87
CA VAL A 76 -12.82 7.01 -3.17
C VAL A 76 -13.84 5.95 -3.55
N THR A 77 -13.88 5.59 -4.84
CA THR A 77 -14.76 4.55 -5.36
C THR A 77 -14.52 3.23 -4.62
N SER A 78 -15.61 2.56 -4.20
CA SER A 78 -15.53 1.24 -3.55
C SER A 78 -14.70 0.26 -4.39
N GLY A 79 -13.81 -0.48 -3.73
CA GLY A 79 -12.85 -1.39 -4.39
C GLY A 79 -11.55 -0.72 -4.85
N LYS A 80 -11.40 0.60 -4.69
CA LYS A 80 -10.10 1.27 -4.84
C LYS A 80 -9.26 1.13 -3.57
N ASN A 81 -7.95 1.06 -3.77
CA ASN A 81 -7.00 1.11 -2.67
C ASN A 81 -6.90 2.51 -2.07
N THR A 82 -6.44 2.55 -0.84
CA THR A 82 -5.96 3.78 -0.19
C THR A 82 -4.51 4.03 -0.57
N CYS A 83 -3.95 5.13 -0.06
CA CYS A 83 -2.53 5.39 -0.11
C CYS A 83 -1.66 4.25 0.47
N TYR A 84 -2.15 3.44 1.41
CA TYR A 84 -1.43 2.28 1.93
C TYR A 84 -1.33 1.16 0.88
N GLY A 85 -2.46 0.78 0.28
CA GLY A 85 -2.49 -0.21 -0.79
C GLY A 85 -1.73 0.26 -2.03
N GLU A 86 -1.80 1.55 -2.37
CA GLU A 86 -1.10 2.12 -3.52
C GLU A 86 0.43 2.20 -3.32
N GLN A 87 0.92 2.47 -2.10
CA GLN A 87 2.35 2.33 -1.79
C GLN A 87 2.82 0.89 -1.97
N MET A 88 2.03 -0.08 -1.50
CA MET A 88 2.34 -1.50 -1.65
C MET A 88 2.39 -1.90 -3.12
N LEU A 89 1.45 -1.43 -3.94
CA LEU A 89 1.44 -1.65 -5.38
C LEU A 89 2.65 -1.00 -6.07
N ALA A 90 3.01 0.23 -5.71
CA ALA A 90 4.17 0.91 -6.24
C ALA A 90 5.48 0.14 -5.92
N LEU A 91 5.63 -0.30 -4.68
CA LEU A 91 6.76 -1.12 -4.25
C LEU A 91 6.80 -2.47 -4.96
N ALA A 92 5.67 -3.19 -5.02
CA ALA A 92 5.59 -4.49 -5.71
C ALA A 92 5.95 -4.36 -7.20
N ALA A 93 5.44 -3.33 -7.88
CA ALA A 93 5.77 -3.05 -9.27
C ALA A 93 7.26 -2.70 -9.46
N HIS A 94 7.86 -1.98 -8.50
CA HIS A 94 9.30 -1.71 -8.50
C HIS A 94 10.14 -2.99 -8.42
N LEU A 95 9.84 -3.84 -7.43
CA LEU A 95 10.52 -5.12 -7.22
C LEU A 95 10.39 -6.04 -8.45
N ALA A 96 9.20 -6.10 -9.05
CA ALA A 96 8.96 -6.89 -10.25
C ALA A 96 9.74 -6.39 -11.47
N ALA A 97 9.91 -5.07 -11.59
CA ALA A 97 10.69 -4.45 -12.68
C ALA A 97 12.21 -4.57 -12.47
N HIS A 98 12.68 -4.89 -11.26
CA HIS A 98 14.10 -4.95 -10.88
C HIS A 98 14.45 -6.26 -10.15
N PRO A 99 14.22 -7.43 -10.77
CA PRO A 99 14.27 -8.73 -10.06
C PRO A 99 15.66 -9.17 -9.60
N THR A 100 16.73 -8.63 -10.22
CA THR A 100 18.11 -9.02 -9.90
C THR A 100 18.76 -8.11 -8.85
N ASP A 101 18.34 -6.84 -8.80
CA ASP A 101 18.95 -5.84 -7.92
C ASP A 101 17.97 -4.71 -7.58
N PRO A 102 16.91 -5.02 -6.82
CA PRO A 102 15.84 -4.06 -6.52
C PRO A 102 16.28 -2.93 -5.58
N LEU A 103 17.42 -3.09 -4.89
CA LEU A 103 17.89 -2.20 -3.83
C LEU A 103 19.24 -1.53 -4.11
N SER A 104 19.84 -1.71 -5.29
CA SER A 104 20.97 -0.87 -5.72
C SER A 104 20.67 0.61 -5.65
N ALA A 105 21.71 1.44 -5.63
CA ALA A 105 21.56 2.90 -5.70
C ALA A 105 20.67 3.33 -6.88
N THR A 106 20.89 2.77 -8.08
CA THR A 106 20.09 3.08 -9.27
C THR A 106 18.63 2.64 -9.13
N SER A 107 18.37 1.44 -8.61
CA SER A 107 17.01 0.96 -8.41
C SER A 107 16.30 1.75 -7.30
N ARG A 108 17.00 2.14 -6.22
CA ARG A 108 16.45 2.98 -5.16
C ARG A 108 16.04 4.36 -5.66
N ALA A 109 16.86 5.00 -6.49
CA ALA A 109 16.48 6.26 -7.13
C ALA A 109 15.19 6.13 -7.97
N LYS A 110 15.07 5.04 -8.75
CA LYS A 110 13.84 4.76 -9.51
C LYS A 110 12.62 4.47 -8.63
N LEU A 111 12.81 3.89 -7.45
CA LEU A 111 11.74 3.71 -6.47
C LEU A 111 11.25 5.06 -5.94
N VAL A 112 12.17 5.97 -5.64
CA VAL A 112 11.83 7.35 -5.24
C VAL A 112 11.04 8.04 -6.35
N ASP A 113 11.50 8.00 -7.61
CA ASP A 113 10.79 8.59 -8.75
C ASP A 113 9.40 7.98 -8.94
N ARG A 114 9.27 6.66 -8.74
CA ARG A 114 7.98 5.96 -8.83
C ARG A 114 7.01 6.39 -7.74
N LEU A 115 7.48 6.53 -6.49
CA LEU A 115 6.65 6.97 -5.37
C LEU A 115 6.25 8.44 -5.55
N GLU A 116 7.17 9.31 -5.97
CA GLU A 116 6.87 10.70 -6.31
C GLU A 116 5.80 10.78 -7.41
N ALA A 117 5.95 10.05 -8.51
CA ALA A 117 4.96 10.01 -9.58
C ALA A 117 3.59 9.44 -9.16
N ALA A 118 3.57 8.50 -8.20
CA ALA A 118 2.33 7.92 -7.69
C ALA A 118 1.55 8.89 -6.78
N PHE A 119 2.26 9.79 -6.07
CA PHE A 119 1.69 10.61 -5.01
C PHE A 119 1.81 12.12 -5.25
N ASP A 120 2.29 12.59 -6.40
CA ASP A 120 2.44 14.02 -6.68
C ASP A 120 1.99 14.39 -8.11
N GLY A 121 2.03 15.69 -8.43
CA GLY A 121 1.81 16.24 -9.77
C GLY A 121 0.46 15.88 -10.37
N ALA A 122 0.48 15.12 -11.46
CA ALA A 122 -0.70 14.72 -12.22
C ALA A 122 -1.35 13.41 -11.71
N SER A 123 -0.88 12.85 -10.58
CA SER A 123 -1.49 11.69 -9.96
C SER A 123 -2.92 11.97 -9.48
N ALA A 124 -3.64 10.92 -9.08
CA ALA A 124 -4.98 11.07 -8.49
C ALA A 124 -4.99 11.92 -7.19
N TYR A 125 -3.82 12.13 -6.57
CA TYR A 125 -3.67 12.97 -5.39
C TYR A 125 -3.40 14.44 -5.72
N GLY A 126 -3.14 14.80 -6.99
CA GLY A 126 -2.80 16.15 -7.43
C GLY A 126 -1.40 16.60 -7.01
N PRO A 127 -1.07 17.90 -7.08
CA PRO A 127 0.22 18.43 -6.63
C PRO A 127 0.30 18.56 -5.10
N TRP A 128 1.50 18.36 -4.55
CA TRP A 128 1.86 18.66 -3.16
C TRP A 128 2.97 19.73 -3.11
N PRO A 129 2.88 20.73 -2.23
CA PRO A 129 1.85 20.97 -1.25
C PRO A 129 0.62 21.55 -1.92
N VAL A 130 -0.53 21.38 -1.26
CA VAL A 130 -1.72 22.13 -1.66
C VAL A 130 -1.41 23.62 -1.50
N ALA A 131 -1.85 24.46 -2.45
CA ALA A 131 -1.60 25.90 -2.43
C ALA A 131 -2.07 26.51 -1.10
N ALA A 132 -1.31 27.47 -0.56
CA ALA A 132 -1.56 28.03 0.77
C ALA A 132 -2.90 28.79 0.86
N ASP A 133 -3.40 29.27 -0.28
CA ASP A 133 -4.69 29.95 -0.45
C ASP A 133 -5.84 28.98 -0.80
N ALA A 134 -5.56 27.68 -0.94
CA ALA A 134 -6.59 26.70 -1.21
C ALA A 134 -7.58 26.62 -0.04
N PRO A 135 -8.90 26.53 -0.32
CA PRO A 135 -9.89 26.39 0.72
C PRO A 135 -9.64 25.11 1.51
N LYS A 136 -9.88 25.16 2.83
CA LYS A 136 -9.87 23.95 3.65
C LYS A 136 -10.87 22.95 3.09
N PRO A 137 -10.48 21.68 2.88
CA PRO A 137 -11.38 20.71 2.28
C PRO A 137 -12.57 20.45 3.21
N THR A 138 -13.76 20.36 2.62
CA THR A 138 -14.96 19.86 3.31
C THR A 138 -14.84 18.35 3.46
N LEU A 139 -15.22 17.84 4.63
CA LEU A 139 -15.23 16.40 4.88
C LEU A 139 -16.57 15.78 4.45
N PRO A 140 -16.57 14.56 3.89
CA PRO A 140 -15.39 13.80 3.49
C PRO A 140 -14.69 14.41 2.27
N ILE A 141 -13.35 14.39 2.26
CA ILE A 141 -12.51 14.88 1.16
C ILE A 141 -12.86 14.08 -0.11
N PRO A 142 -13.24 14.74 -1.22
CA PRO A 142 -13.44 14.05 -2.49
C PRO A 142 -12.11 13.50 -3.03
N GLY A 143 -12.04 12.20 -3.27
CA GLY A 143 -10.85 11.55 -3.83
C GLY A 143 -9.90 10.95 -2.79
N PRO A 144 -8.70 10.53 -3.23
CA PRO A 144 -7.73 9.85 -2.37
C PRO A 144 -7.05 10.84 -1.42
N TRP A 145 -6.61 10.33 -0.27
CA TRP A 145 -5.98 11.13 0.78
C TRP A 145 -4.54 10.67 1.06
N ARG A 146 -3.61 11.63 1.20
CA ARG A 146 -2.22 11.36 1.62
C ARG A 146 -2.10 11.35 3.14
N HIS A 147 -1.52 10.30 3.70
CA HIS A 147 -1.14 10.26 5.11
C HIS A 147 0.15 11.06 5.38
N GLY A 148 0.56 11.10 6.66
CA GLY A 148 1.64 11.95 7.15
C GLY A 148 2.98 11.66 6.48
N SER A 149 3.41 10.40 6.44
CA SER A 149 4.72 10.07 5.87
C SER A 149 4.83 10.26 4.36
N ILE A 150 3.75 10.13 3.57
CA ILE A 150 3.79 10.53 2.15
C ILE A 150 4.03 12.03 2.03
N LYS A 151 3.36 12.86 2.83
CA LYS A 151 3.56 14.32 2.79
C LYS A 151 4.98 14.70 3.15
N GLY A 152 5.51 14.12 4.25
CA GLY A 152 6.88 14.34 4.66
C GLY A 152 7.91 13.84 3.63
N PHE A 153 7.64 12.71 2.97
CA PHE A 153 8.46 12.22 1.86
C PHE A 153 8.51 13.25 0.72
N LEU A 154 7.37 13.75 0.26
CA LEU A 154 7.31 14.77 -0.80
C LEU A 154 7.96 16.09 -0.39
N ASP A 155 7.81 16.51 0.87
CA ASP A 155 8.50 17.69 1.40
C ASP A 155 10.02 17.53 1.40
N ASN A 156 10.52 16.33 1.74
CA ASN A 156 11.96 16.03 1.68
C ASN A 156 12.47 16.00 0.23
N LEU A 157 11.74 15.43 -0.72
CA LEU A 157 12.12 15.48 -2.13
C LEU A 157 12.22 16.92 -2.65
N ARG A 158 11.26 17.78 -2.28
CA ARG A 158 11.27 19.21 -2.63
C ARG A 158 12.43 19.98 -1.98
N ALA A 159 12.87 19.55 -0.80
CA ALA A 159 14.06 20.06 -0.13
C ALA A 159 15.38 19.51 -0.72
N GLY A 160 15.33 18.72 -1.79
CA GLY A 160 16.51 18.12 -2.43
C GLY A 160 17.03 16.86 -1.74
N LYS A 161 16.34 16.35 -0.71
CA LYS A 161 16.73 15.13 0.01
C LYS A 161 16.15 13.90 -0.69
N ARG A 162 16.83 13.43 -1.73
CA ARG A 162 16.37 12.27 -2.52
C ARG A 162 17.03 10.94 -2.14
N ASP A 163 18.11 11.00 -1.37
CA ASP A 163 18.82 9.80 -0.92
C ASP A 163 18.08 9.09 0.22
N ILE A 164 18.26 7.77 0.32
CA ILE A 164 17.72 6.97 1.41
C ILE A 164 18.77 6.87 2.52
N PRO A 165 18.43 7.16 3.78
CA PRO A 165 17.07 7.32 4.32
C PRO A 165 16.49 8.74 4.33
N GLU A 166 17.24 9.76 3.90
CA GLU A 166 16.90 11.19 4.04
C GLU A 166 15.61 11.62 3.33
N CYS A 167 15.21 10.90 2.28
CA CYS A 167 13.97 11.12 1.56
C CYS A 167 12.74 10.63 2.33
N GLY A 168 12.92 9.67 3.26
CA GLY A 168 11.83 9.12 4.06
C GLY A 168 11.26 10.12 5.06
N SER A 169 10.11 9.79 5.64
CA SER A 169 9.54 10.54 6.76
C SER A 169 9.09 9.56 7.82
N ASP A 170 9.34 9.90 9.08
CA ASP A 170 8.73 9.18 10.19
C ASP A 170 7.22 9.41 10.17
N ASP A 171 6.48 8.32 10.36
CA ASP A 171 5.06 8.37 10.67
C ASP A 171 4.89 8.06 12.15
N SER A 172 4.48 9.05 12.94
CA SER A 172 4.06 8.85 14.33
C SER A 172 2.58 8.48 14.43
N GLN A 173 1.85 8.55 13.31
CA GLN A 173 0.52 7.99 13.22
C GLN A 173 0.71 6.47 13.13
N GLY A 174 0.07 5.70 14.03
CA GLY A 174 -0.03 4.24 13.89
C GLY A 174 -0.92 3.90 12.70
N ASP A 175 -0.46 4.23 11.51
CA ASP A 175 -1.16 4.06 10.26
C ASP A 175 -1.03 2.59 9.82
N CYS A 176 -2.10 1.83 10.07
CA CYS A 176 -2.35 0.45 9.64
C CYS A 176 -1.11 -0.41 9.32
N VAL A 177 -0.54 -1.01 10.37
CA VAL A 177 0.23 -2.26 10.30
C VAL A 177 -0.35 -3.26 11.30
#